data_AF-A0A7J6EF34-F1
#
_entry.id   AF-A0A7J6EF34-F1
#
_cell.length_a   1.000
_cell.length_b   1.000
_cell.length_c   1.000
_cell.angle_alpha   90.00
_cell.angle_beta   90.00
_cell.angle_gamma   90.00
#
_symmetry.space_group_name_H-M   'P 1'
#
loop_
_entity.id
_entity.type
_entity.pdbx_description
1 polymer ?
#
loop_
_entity_poly.entity_id
_entity_poly.type
_entity_poly.pdbx_seq_one_letter_code
_entity_poly.pdbx_strand_id
1 'polypeptide(L)'
;MKRKIAIEKIDDKQRRLVSFSKRKSGLFNKAKQLSHLTGAQIAVIILSETGRPYVQASPTPSSFESLIAPFVSSSPSTSTTETTHEMTSSTTETETSTTQGSC
;
A
#
# COMPACT_ATOMS: atom_id res chain seq x y z
N MET A 1 14.46 25.35 -21.28
CA MET A 1 15.00 23.98 -21.51
C MET A 1 15.34 23.31 -20.18
N LYS A 2 15.06 22.00 -20.02
CA LYS A 2 15.52 21.22 -18.86
C LYS A 2 16.98 20.81 -19.09
N ARG A 3 17.88 21.15 -18.15
CA ARG A 3 19.27 20.65 -18.17
C ARG A 3 19.29 19.22 -17.64
N LYS A 4 20.05 18.33 -18.29
CA LYS A 4 20.39 17.01 -17.75
C LYS A 4 21.27 17.23 -16.51
N ILE A 5 21.00 16.48 -15.45
CA ILE A 5 21.80 16.49 -14.22
C ILE A 5 22.24 15.06 -13.90
N ALA A 6 23.35 14.89 -13.19
CA ALA A 6 23.80 13.59 -12.70
C ALA A 6 22.81 13.01 -11.65
N ILE A 7 22.80 11.68 -11.52
CA ILE A 7 21.99 10.98 -10.50
C ILE A 7 22.84 10.83 -9.24
N GLU A 8 23.02 11.96 -8.55
CA GLU A 8 23.75 12.09 -7.29
C GLU A 8 22.99 13.01 -6.33
N LYS A 9 23.44 13.11 -5.09
CA LYS A 9 22.82 14.00 -4.10
C LYS A 9 23.01 15.46 -4.55
N ILE A 10 21.91 16.22 -4.62
CA ILE A 10 21.97 17.66 -4.93
C ILE A 10 22.45 18.39 -3.67
N ASP A 11 23.65 19.00 -3.69
CA ASP A 11 24.21 19.64 -2.50
C ASP A 11 23.43 20.88 -2.05
N ASP A 12 23.04 21.72 -3.02
CA ASP A 12 22.25 22.92 -2.76
C ASP A 12 20.89 22.56 -2.15
N LYS A 13 20.67 23.00 -0.90
CA LYS A 13 19.49 22.65 -0.12
C LYS A 13 18.19 23.11 -0.78
N GLN A 14 18.14 24.32 -1.33
CA GLN A 14 16.91 24.86 -1.93
C GLN A 14 16.55 24.11 -3.22
N ARG A 15 17.55 23.88 -4.09
CA ARG A 15 17.40 23.06 -5.29
C ARG A 15 17.01 21.63 -4.95
N ARG A 16 17.56 21.06 -3.88
CA ARG A 16 17.20 19.72 -3.40
C ARG A 16 15.76 19.66 -2.93
N LEU A 17 15.28 20.62 -2.14
CA LEU A 17 13.89 20.69 -1.68
C LEU A 17 12.89 20.85 -2.84
N VAL A 18 13.18 21.75 -3.78
CA VAL A 18 12.34 21.92 -4.98
C VAL A 18 12.33 20.66 -5.83
N SER A 19 13.49 20.03 -6.01
CA SER A 19 13.62 18.78 -6.76
C SER A 19 12.88 17.63 -6.09
N PHE A 20 12.97 17.51 -4.75
CA PHE A 20 12.22 16.55 -3.96
C PHE A 20 10.72 16.70 -4.19
N SER A 21 10.18 17.90 -4.01
CA SER A 21 8.74 18.16 -4.18
C SER A 21 8.25 17.77 -5.58
N LYS A 22 8.98 18.17 -6.62
CA LYS A 22 8.61 17.86 -8.02
C LYS A 22 8.76 16.38 -8.36
N ARG A 23 9.89 15.75 -7.99
CA ARG A 23 10.15 14.34 -8.29
C ARG A 23 9.25 13.40 -7.50
N LYS A 24 8.99 13.70 -6.22
CA LYS A 24 8.02 12.96 -5.39
C LYS A 24 6.64 12.95 -6.04
N SER A 25 6.15 14.12 -6.45
CA SER A 25 4.86 14.22 -7.14
C SER A 25 4.85 13.44 -8.46
N GLY A 26 5.91 13.58 -9.27
CA GLY A 26 6.06 12.81 -10.51
C GLY A 26 6.08 11.29 -10.29
N LEU A 27 6.78 10.81 -9.26
CA LEU A 27 6.85 9.40 -8.89
C LEU A 27 5.47 8.87 -8.47
N PHE A 28 4.77 9.58 -7.58
CA PHE A 28 3.42 9.19 -7.14
C PHE A 28 2.44 9.12 -8.31
N ASN A 29 2.50 10.08 -9.24
CA ASN A 29 1.66 10.06 -10.43
C ASN A 29 1.96 8.86 -11.33
N LYS A 30 3.24 8.49 -11.49
CA LYS A 30 3.62 7.33 -12.29
C LYS A 30 3.24 6.00 -11.63
N ALA A 31 3.41 5.87 -10.32
CA ALA A 31 2.96 4.71 -9.57
C ALA A 31 1.43 4.53 -9.67
N LYS A 32 0.65 5.61 -9.53
CA LYS A 32 -0.80 5.58 -9.74
C LYS A 32 -1.18 5.16 -11.17
N GLN A 33 -0.54 5.74 -12.19
CA GLN A 33 -0.78 5.37 -13.59
C GLN A 33 -0.49 3.89 -13.84
N LEU A 34 0.63 3.38 -13.34
CA LEU A 34 1.01 1.98 -13.50
C LEU A 34 0.01 1.04 -12.84
N SER A 35 -0.36 1.33 -11.59
CA SER A 35 -1.38 0.57 -10.86
C SER A 35 -2.72 0.56 -11.60
N HIS A 36 -3.14 1.68 -12.17
CA HIS A 36 -4.38 1.76 -12.95
C HIS A 36 -4.31 0.97 -14.26
N LEU A 37 -3.19 1.03 -14.99
CA LEU A 37 -3.04 0.35 -16.28
C LEU A 37 -2.90 -1.17 -16.16
N THR A 38 -2.32 -1.66 -15.06
CA THR A 38 -1.94 -3.07 -14.90
C THR A 38 -2.74 -3.80 -13.84
N GLY A 39 -3.52 -3.08 -13.02
CA GLY A 39 -4.15 -3.64 -11.83
C GLY A 39 -3.17 -3.95 -10.70
N ALA A 40 -1.87 -3.64 -10.85
CA ALA A 40 -0.88 -3.90 -9.83
C ALA A 40 -1.15 -3.09 -8.55
N GLN A 41 -1.00 -3.75 -7.41
CA GLN A 41 -0.99 -3.13 -6.10
C GLN A 41 0.38 -2.50 -5.85
N ILE A 42 0.43 -1.19 -5.62
CA ILE A 42 1.68 -0.43 -5.50
C ILE A 42 1.63 0.48 -4.27
N ALA A 43 2.67 0.39 -3.44
CA ALA A 43 2.92 1.29 -2.33
C ALA A 43 4.30 1.96 -2.47
N VAL A 44 4.37 3.28 -2.27
CA VAL A 44 5.60 4.07 -2.26
C VAL A 44 5.72 4.82 -0.94
N ILE A 45 6.82 4.60 -0.22
CA ILE A 45 7.13 5.26 1.07
C ILE A 45 8.39 6.10 0.88
N ILE A 46 8.35 7.35 1.31
CA ILE A 46 9.50 8.26 1.24
C ILE A 46 9.66 8.96 2.57
N LEU A 47 10.84 8.82 3.18
CA LEU A 47 11.28 9.64 4.30
C LEU A 47 12.09 10.81 3.76
N SER A 48 11.61 12.04 3.96
CA SER A 48 12.39 13.23 3.58
C SER A 48 13.56 13.44 4.53
N GLU A 49 14.52 14.27 4.12
CA GLU A 49 15.59 14.75 5.00
C GLU A 49 15.06 15.52 6.23
N THR A 50 13.81 15.97 6.21
CA THR A 50 13.13 16.59 7.35
C THR A 50 12.48 15.58 8.29
N GLY A 51 12.68 14.28 8.06
CA GLY A 51 12.10 13.19 8.85
C GLY A 51 10.59 13.00 8.65
N ARG A 52 9.99 13.66 7.65
CA ARG A 52 8.55 13.57 7.38
C ARG A 52 8.27 12.40 6.43
N PRO A 53 7.42 11.44 6.82
CA PRO A 53 7.01 10.38 5.92
C PRO A 53 6.00 10.89 4.89
N TYR A 54 6.14 10.40 3.67
CA TYR A 54 5.17 10.56 2.59
C TYR A 54 4.83 9.20 2.03
N VAL A 55 3.55 8.87 2.00
CA VAL A 55 3.05 7.57 1.55
C VAL A 55 2.07 7.76 0.41
N GLN A 56 2.18 6.90 -0.61
CA GLN A 56 1.18 6.74 -1.66
C GLN A 56 0.90 5.25 -1.85
N ALA A 57 -0.37 4.87 -1.75
CA ALA A 57 -0.86 3.53 -2.03
C ALA A 57 -1.90 3.57 -3.16
N SER A 58 -1.91 2.56 -4.02
CA SER A 58 -2.85 2.40 -5.14
C SER A 58 -3.13 0.90 -5.33
N PRO A 59 -4.38 0.49 -5.64
CA PRO A 59 -5.52 1.29 -6.08
C PRO A 59 -6.30 2.04 -4.98
N THR A 60 -6.24 1.59 -3.72
CA THR A 60 -6.94 2.23 -2.60
C THR A 60 -5.95 2.85 -1.61
N PRO A 61 -6.08 4.16 -1.29
CA PRO A 61 -5.20 4.82 -0.33
C PRO A 61 -5.47 4.40 1.12
N SER A 62 -6.65 3.83 1.41
CA SER A 62 -7.11 3.43 2.75
C SER A 62 -6.47 2.16 3.30
N SER A 63 -5.62 1.48 2.52
CA SER A 63 -5.16 0.13 2.82
C SER A 63 -3.64 -0.03 2.63
N PHE A 64 -2.86 1.00 2.96
CA PHE A 64 -1.41 0.85 2.99
C PHE A 64 -0.99 -0.33 3.89
N GLU A 65 -1.63 -0.47 5.07
CA GLU A 65 -1.43 -1.60 5.99
C GLU A 65 -1.64 -2.95 5.30
N SER A 66 -2.76 -3.17 4.60
CA SER A 66 -2.99 -4.46 3.93
C SER A 66 -2.03 -4.72 2.76
N LEU A 67 -1.46 -3.66 2.16
CA LEU A 67 -0.42 -3.82 1.12
C LEU A 67 0.92 -4.24 1.72
N ILE A 68 1.26 -3.75 2.92
CA ILE A 68 2.53 -4.09 3.58
C ILE A 68 2.44 -5.32 4.49
N ALA A 69 1.25 -5.69 4.95
CA ALA A 69 1.04 -6.80 5.87
C ALA A 69 1.65 -8.13 5.37
N PRO A 70 1.54 -8.51 4.09
CA PRO A 70 2.22 -9.71 3.58
C PRO A 70 3.75 -9.67 3.74
N PHE A 71 4.36 -8.49 3.68
CA PHE A 71 5.81 -8.31 3.83
C PHE A 71 6.26 -8.31 5.29
N VAL A 72 5.42 -7.83 6.21
CA VAL A 72 5.71 -7.81 7.65
C VAL A 72 5.46 -9.17 8.29
N SER A 73 4.38 -9.85 7.89
CA SER A 73 4.03 -11.20 8.37
C SER A 73 4.94 -12.28 7.79
N SER A 74 5.58 -12.02 6.63
CA SER A 74 6.65 -12.85 6.09
C SER A 74 7.98 -12.57 6.80
N SER A 75 8.02 -12.81 8.11
CA SER A 75 9.25 -13.29 8.71
C SER A 75 9.44 -14.74 8.22
N PRO A 76 10.64 -15.18 7.81
CA PRO A 76 10.88 -16.59 7.49
C PRO A 76 10.84 -17.39 8.79
N SER A 77 9.65 -17.65 9.30
CA SER A 77 9.42 -18.73 10.25
C SER A 77 9.45 -20.02 9.44
N THR A 78 10.61 -20.66 9.42
CA THR A 78 10.73 -22.08 9.11
C THR A 78 9.87 -22.85 10.12
N SER A 79 8.65 -23.18 9.75
CA SER A 79 7.88 -24.29 10.35
C SER A 79 7.34 -25.09 9.17
N THR A 80 8.10 -26.09 8.73
CA THR A 80 7.83 -27.50 9.05
C THR A 80 6.33 -27.75 9.12
N THR A 81 5.85 -28.25 8.00
CA THR A 81 4.69 -29.14 7.84
C THR A 81 4.24 -29.80 9.13
N GLU A 82 3.01 -29.52 9.57
CA GLU A 82 2.16 -30.54 10.17
C GLU A 82 0.75 -30.37 9.62
N THR A 83 0.51 -31.14 8.56
CA THR A 83 -0.78 -31.64 8.16
C THR A 83 -1.45 -32.29 9.36
N THR A 84 -2.59 -31.78 9.81
CA THR A 84 -3.62 -32.63 10.45
C THR A 84 -4.98 -32.16 9.96
N HIS A 85 -5.61 -33.10 9.27
CA HIS A 85 -6.96 -33.04 8.77
C HIS A 85 -7.91 -33.14 9.96
N GLU A 86 -8.91 -32.27 10.04
CA GLU A 86 -10.20 -32.71 10.53
C GLU A 86 -11.34 -32.09 9.72
N MET A 87 -12.24 -32.98 9.36
CA MET A 87 -13.37 -32.82 8.45
C MET A 87 -14.64 -32.64 9.28
N THR A 88 -15.74 -32.31 8.60
CA THR A 88 -17.15 -32.34 9.04
C THR A 88 -17.62 -31.04 9.72
N SER A 89 -18.37 -30.14 9.08
CA SER A 89 -19.65 -30.18 8.33
C SER A 89 -20.82 -29.73 9.19
N SER A 90 -21.48 -28.63 8.80
CA SER A 90 -22.94 -28.52 8.74
C SER A 90 -23.37 -27.17 8.15
N THR A 91 -23.82 -27.26 6.91
CA THR A 91 -24.79 -26.34 6.30
C THR A 91 -26.15 -26.58 6.95
N THR A 92 -26.92 -25.54 7.28
CA THR A 92 -28.33 -25.40 6.88
C THR A 92 -28.86 -24.02 7.20
N GLU A 93 -29.70 -23.57 6.27
CA GLU A 93 -30.43 -22.32 6.14
C GLU A 93 -31.58 -22.19 7.16
N THR A 94 -32.19 -20.99 7.22
CA THR A 94 -33.64 -20.78 6.95
C THR A 94 -34.34 -19.77 7.88
N GLU A 95 -34.70 -18.64 7.26
CA GLU A 95 -35.97 -17.88 7.30
C GLU A 95 -36.50 -17.11 8.55
N THR A 96 -36.55 -15.79 8.34
CA THR A 96 -37.68 -14.83 8.39
C THR A 96 -38.69 -14.71 9.55
N SER A 97 -38.91 -13.42 9.88
CA SER A 97 -40.19 -12.67 9.96
C SER A 97 -40.78 -12.32 11.34
N THR A 98 -41.38 -11.11 11.35
CA THR A 98 -42.47 -10.60 12.22
C THR A 98 -42.02 -9.76 13.45
N THR A 99 -42.55 -8.61 13.89
CA THR A 99 -43.50 -7.54 13.44
C THR A 99 -43.59 -6.50 14.58
N GLN A 100 -43.81 -5.21 14.24
CA GLN A 100 -44.41 -4.05 14.97
C GLN A 100 -44.25 -3.80 16.51
N GLY A 101 -44.19 -2.49 16.84
CA GLY A 101 -44.79 -1.88 18.05
C GLY A 101 -44.01 -0.66 18.58
N SER A 102 -44.45 0.58 18.28
CA SER A 102 -45.11 1.54 19.20
C SER A 102 -44.16 2.15 20.26
N CYS A 103 -43.98 3.46 20.44
CA CYS A 103 -44.75 4.68 20.14
C CYS A 103 -43.86 5.80 19.57
#